data_AF-A0A1G5Q7F8-F1
#
_entry.id   AF-A0A1G5Q7F8-F1
#
_cell.length_a   1.000
_cell.length_b   1.000
_cell.length_c   1.000
_cell.angle_alpha   90.00
_cell.angle_beta   90.00
_cell.angle_gamma   90.00
#
_symmetry.space_group_name_H-M   'P 1'
#
loop_
_entity.id
_entity.type
_entity.pdbx_description
1 polymer ?
#
loop_
_entity_poly.entity_id
_entity_poly.type
_entity_poly.pdbx_seq_one_letter_code
_entity_poly.pdbx_strand_id
1 'polypeptide(L)'
;MTTVFVEGESDRLAVNALAHRLGHDLQKQHVCIVPMGGATNIVHFLDRYGPQGENHRLLGLCDSGESRGITRAFSRAGFGAASLNDLGFQVCEADLEDELIRCLGVDEVLNVIAREGELGSFELLRRQPSLRGRPIEAQLRRFFGGRSGNKIRYAPLLVSALPSGKAPPPLARLVASFDM
;
A
#
# COMPACT_ATOMS: atom_id res chain seq x y z
N MET A 1 21.04 6.03 1.41
CA MET A 1 19.65 6.38 1.76
C MET A 1 18.73 5.62 0.82
N THR A 2 17.65 5.05 1.35
CA THR A 2 16.64 4.34 0.58
C THR A 2 15.33 5.12 0.64
N THR A 3 14.71 5.34 -0.52
CA THR A 3 13.40 5.99 -0.63
C THR A 3 12.39 4.99 -1.16
N VAL A 4 11.30 4.81 -0.41
CA VAL A 4 10.20 3.91 -0.72
C VAL A 4 9.02 4.74 -1.16
N PHE A 5 8.65 4.64 -2.44
CA PHE A 5 7.49 5.33 -2.98
C PHE A 5 6.21 4.53 -2.76
N VAL A 6 5.17 5.21 -2.29
CA VAL A 6 3.82 4.65 -2.16
C VAL A 6 2.81 5.65 -2.70
N GLU A 7 1.63 5.19 -3.14
CA GLU A 7 0.65 6.08 -3.78
C GLU A 7 0.12 7.12 -2.78
N GLY A 8 -0.28 6.65 -1.60
CA GLY A 8 -0.96 7.47 -0.60
C GLY A 8 -0.49 7.28 0.84
N GLU A 9 -1.09 8.09 1.71
CA GLU A 9 -0.80 8.09 3.15
C GLU A 9 -1.25 6.79 3.83
N SER A 10 -2.31 6.14 3.35
CA SER A 10 -2.74 4.82 3.83
C SER A 10 -1.64 3.77 3.65
N ASP A 11 -1.03 3.74 2.47
CA ASP A 11 0.02 2.79 2.14
C ASP A 11 1.27 3.05 2.97
N ARG A 12 1.61 4.33 3.17
CA ARG A 12 2.72 4.74 4.04
C ARG A 12 2.51 4.18 5.45
N LEU A 13 1.31 4.31 6.01
CA LEU A 13 1.00 3.80 7.34
C LEU A 13 0.99 2.27 7.38
N ALA A 14 0.50 1.59 6.34
CA ALA A 14 0.55 0.13 6.24
C ALA A 14 1.98 -0.41 6.20
N VAL A 15 2.86 0.18 5.38
CA VAL A 15 4.27 -0.21 5.27
C VAL A 15 4.98 0.06 6.61
N ASN A 16 4.77 1.21 7.23
CA ASN A 16 5.33 1.51 8.56
C ASN A 16 4.87 0.49 9.61
N ALA A 17 3.57 0.17 9.64
CA ALA A 17 3.02 -0.79 10.60
C ALA A 17 3.64 -2.17 10.43
N LEU A 18 3.80 -2.65 9.19
CA LEU A 18 4.43 -3.96 8.95
C LEU A 18 5.91 -3.94 9.28
N ALA A 19 6.64 -2.90 8.86
CA ALA A 19 8.06 -2.75 9.13
C ALA A 19 8.35 -2.76 10.64
N HIS A 20 7.60 -1.96 11.41
CA HIS A 20 7.74 -1.92 12.87
C HIS A 20 7.45 -3.27 13.50
N ARG A 21 6.40 -3.95 13.05
CA ARG A 21 6.01 -5.28 13.54
C ARG A 21 7.06 -6.36 13.25
N LEU A 22 7.80 -6.21 12.15
CA LEU A 22 8.92 -7.09 11.80
C LEU A 22 10.25 -6.66 12.45
N GLY A 23 10.24 -5.59 13.26
CA GLY A 23 11.41 -5.13 14.03
C GLY A 23 12.35 -4.19 13.26
N HIS A 24 11.92 -3.66 12.11
CA HIS A 24 12.73 -2.69 11.36
C HIS A 24 12.74 -1.32 12.06
N ASP A 25 13.94 -0.78 12.23
CA ASP A 25 14.17 0.62 12.64
C ASP A 25 14.50 1.43 11.38
N LEU A 26 13.47 2.01 10.76
CA LEU A 26 13.61 2.71 9.47
C LEU A 26 14.61 3.86 9.52
N GLN A 27 14.76 4.51 10.68
CA GLN A 27 15.73 5.59 10.85
C GLN A 27 17.17 5.05 10.81
N LYS A 28 17.45 3.98 11.57
CA LYS A 28 18.76 3.32 11.54
C LYS A 28 19.07 2.67 10.19
N GLN A 29 18.04 2.20 9.50
CA GLN A 29 18.17 1.62 8.16
C GLN A 29 18.23 2.68 7.05
N HIS A 30 18.12 3.97 7.38
CA HIS A 30 18.10 5.07 6.41
C HIS A 30 17.02 4.88 5.33
N VAL A 31 15.85 4.37 5.72
CA VAL A 31 14.68 4.15 4.87
C VAL A 31 13.66 5.26 5.11
N CYS A 32 13.30 5.97 4.05
CA CYS A 32 12.24 6.98 4.07
C CYS A 32 11.08 6.53 3.17
N ILE A 33 9.87 6.42 3.74
CA ILE A 33 8.67 6.09 2.98
C ILE A 33 7.94 7.38 2.61
N VAL A 34 7.77 7.60 1.32
CA VAL A 34 7.28 8.85 0.72
C VAL A 34 5.95 8.59 0.00
N PRO A 35 4.83 9.16 0.49
CA PRO A 35 3.56 9.12 -0.21
C PRO A 35 3.59 10.13 -1.35
N MET A 36 3.31 9.67 -2.58
CA MET A 36 3.40 10.52 -3.78
C MET A 36 2.17 11.41 -3.97
N GLY A 37 1.06 11.11 -3.30
CA GLY A 37 -0.22 11.79 -3.52
C GLY A 37 -0.82 11.44 -4.89
N GLY A 38 -0.68 10.17 -5.29
CA GLY A 38 -1.09 9.64 -6.59
C GLY A 38 0.10 9.31 -7.51
N ALA A 39 0.02 8.19 -8.25
CA ALA A 39 1.13 7.75 -9.10
C ALA A 39 1.46 8.70 -10.25
N THR A 40 0.58 9.62 -10.62
CA THR A 40 0.87 10.64 -11.64
C THR A 40 2.01 11.58 -11.25
N ASN A 41 2.28 11.74 -9.95
CA ASN A 41 3.34 12.62 -9.45
C ASN A 41 4.73 11.97 -9.48
N ILE A 42 4.83 10.70 -9.84
CA ILE A 42 6.09 9.93 -9.74
C ILE A 42 7.26 10.58 -10.45
N VAL A 43 7.05 11.28 -11.57
CA VAL A 43 8.12 11.96 -12.31
C VAL A 43 8.85 12.98 -11.42
N HIS A 44 8.10 13.79 -10.66
CA HIS A 44 8.68 14.77 -9.74
C HIS A 44 9.55 14.12 -8.67
N PHE A 45 9.09 12.98 -8.15
CA PHE A 45 9.83 12.21 -7.14
C PHE A 45 11.07 11.53 -7.72
N LEU A 46 11.01 11.06 -8.97
CA LEU A 46 12.17 10.49 -9.66
C LEU A 46 13.22 11.55 -9.99
N ASP A 47 12.82 12.76 -10.39
CA ASP A 47 13.76 13.87 -10.63
C ASP A 47 14.50 14.24 -9.33
N ARG A 48 13.79 14.21 -8.20
CA ARG A 48 14.37 14.53 -6.90
C ARG A 48 15.26 13.41 -6.35
N TYR A 49 14.76 12.18 -6.31
CA TYR A 49 15.42 11.08 -5.58
C TYR A 49 16.19 10.12 -6.48
N GLY A 50 16.00 10.18 -7.80
CA GLY A 50 16.70 9.34 -8.76
C GLY A 50 18.12 9.81 -9.08
N PRO A 51 18.76 9.20 -10.09
CA PRO A 51 20.16 9.42 -10.45
C PRO A 51 20.56 10.85 -10.74
N GLN A 52 19.62 11.67 -11.23
CA GLN A 52 19.86 13.08 -11.56
C GLN A 52 19.69 14.02 -10.34
N GLY A 53 19.19 13.51 -9.21
CA GLY A 53 18.98 14.26 -7.97
C GLY A 53 19.80 13.67 -6.82
N GLU A 54 19.11 13.27 -5.75
CA GLU A 54 19.72 12.72 -4.53
C GLU A 54 20.33 11.32 -4.72
N ASN A 55 20.09 10.65 -5.86
CA ASN A 55 20.62 9.34 -6.24
C ASN A 55 20.42 8.27 -5.14
N HIS A 56 19.20 8.21 -4.61
CA HIS A 56 18.81 7.21 -3.60
C HIS A 56 18.57 5.84 -4.24
N ARG A 57 18.68 4.80 -3.41
CA ARG A 57 18.11 3.49 -3.74
C ARG A 57 16.58 3.64 -3.72
N LEU A 58 15.94 3.33 -4.82
CA LEU A 58 14.49 3.47 -4.96
C LEU A 58 13.81 2.10 -4.82
N LEU A 59 12.71 2.10 -4.08
CA LEU A 59 11.79 0.98 -3.91
C LEU A 59 10.36 1.53 -4.05
N GLY A 60 9.37 0.66 -4.20
CA GLY A 60 8.00 1.14 -4.12
C GLY A 60 6.92 0.09 -4.07
N LEU A 61 5.70 0.57 -3.82
CA LEU A 61 4.45 -0.18 -3.90
C LEU A 61 3.50 0.60 -4.79
N CYS A 62 2.86 -0.07 -5.74
CA CYS A 62 1.83 0.52 -6.59
C CYS A 62 0.78 -0.50 -7.02
N ASP A 63 -0.31 0.00 -7.60
CA ASP A 63 -1.38 -0.84 -8.09
C ASP A 63 -1.12 -1.28 -9.54
N SER A 64 -1.67 -2.43 -9.93
CA SER A 64 -1.51 -2.98 -11.28
C SER A 64 -1.95 -1.99 -12.38
N GLY A 65 -2.99 -1.19 -12.11
CA GLY A 65 -3.49 -0.15 -13.00
C GLY A 65 -2.48 0.97 -13.27
N GLU A 66 -1.55 1.21 -12.36
CA GLU A 66 -0.55 2.29 -12.43
C GLU A 66 0.79 1.80 -13.00
N SER A 67 1.02 0.48 -12.99
CA SER A 67 2.28 -0.16 -13.35
C SER A 67 2.90 0.34 -14.67
N ARG A 68 2.10 0.50 -15.72
CA ARG A 68 2.55 0.98 -17.04
C ARG A 68 3.00 2.44 -17.00
N GLY A 69 2.30 3.28 -16.26
CA GLY A 69 2.64 4.69 -16.09
C GLY A 69 3.96 4.85 -15.35
N ILE A 70 4.12 4.10 -14.27
CA ILE A 70 5.34 4.07 -13.45
C ILE A 70 6.53 3.56 -14.27
N THR A 71 6.40 2.42 -14.96
CA THR A 71 7.46 1.87 -15.81
C THR A 71 7.94 2.90 -16.84
N ARG A 72 6.99 3.60 -17.49
CA ARG A 72 7.31 4.65 -18.46
C ARG A 72 8.02 5.84 -17.84
N ALA A 73 7.66 6.21 -16.61
CA ALA A 73 8.32 7.29 -15.89
C ALA A 73 9.78 6.93 -15.55
N PHE A 74 10.03 5.71 -15.07
CA PHE A 74 11.37 5.20 -14.80
C PHE A 74 12.27 5.17 -16.04
N SER A 75 11.76 4.66 -17.17
CA SER A 75 12.53 4.67 -18.42
C SER A 75 12.89 6.09 -18.88
N ARG A 76 12.00 7.07 -18.67
CA ARG A 76 12.28 8.48 -18.98
C ARG A 76 13.29 9.12 -18.03
N ALA A 77 13.29 8.71 -16.76
CA ALA A 77 14.23 9.19 -15.75
C ALA A 77 15.63 8.55 -15.85
N GLY A 78 15.89 7.72 -16.87
CA GLY A 78 17.22 7.18 -17.15
C GLY A 78 17.54 5.83 -16.49
N PHE A 79 16.54 5.16 -15.90
CA PHE A 79 16.72 3.83 -15.29
C PHE A 79 16.75 2.68 -16.31
N GLY A 80 16.65 2.97 -17.61
CA GLY A 80 16.63 1.98 -18.68
C GLY A 80 15.29 1.25 -18.82
N ALA A 81 15.29 0.20 -19.64
CA ALA A 81 14.15 -0.68 -19.84
C ALA A 81 14.25 -1.86 -18.85
N ALA A 82 13.84 -1.63 -17.61
CA ALA A 82 13.79 -2.63 -16.55
C ALA A 82 12.33 -2.89 -16.15
N SER A 83 12.01 -4.10 -15.70
CA SER A 83 10.68 -4.35 -15.14
C SER A 83 10.55 -3.65 -13.78
N LEU A 84 9.32 -3.39 -13.32
CA LEU A 84 9.10 -2.81 -12.00
C LEU A 84 9.73 -3.65 -10.88
N ASN A 85 9.68 -4.98 -10.99
CA ASN A 85 10.31 -5.86 -10.03
C ASN A 85 11.83 -5.66 -9.99
N ASP A 86 12.47 -5.50 -11.14
CA ASP A 86 13.93 -5.23 -11.22
C ASP A 86 14.29 -3.87 -10.62
N LEU A 87 13.36 -2.91 -10.68
CA LEU A 87 13.45 -1.58 -10.07
C LEU A 87 13.11 -1.57 -8.57
N GLY A 88 12.81 -2.73 -7.98
CA GLY A 88 12.44 -2.86 -6.56
C GLY A 88 11.01 -2.43 -6.24
N PHE A 89 10.16 -2.29 -7.26
CA PHE A 89 8.73 -2.03 -7.10
C PHE A 89 7.92 -3.31 -6.96
N GLN A 90 7.05 -3.34 -5.96
CA GLN A 90 6.06 -4.37 -5.74
C GLN A 90 4.71 -3.88 -6.25
N VAL A 91 3.93 -4.79 -6.86
CA VAL A 91 2.66 -4.45 -7.51
C VAL A 91 1.51 -5.18 -6.85
N CYS A 92 0.53 -4.44 -6.35
CA CYS A 92 -0.76 -4.96 -5.87
C CYS A 92 -1.65 -5.35 -7.05
N GLU A 93 -2.47 -6.39 -6.89
CA GLU A 93 -3.37 -6.84 -7.96
C GLU A 93 -4.45 -5.80 -8.25
N ALA A 94 -5.16 -5.32 -7.23
CA ALA A 94 -6.20 -4.31 -7.36
C ALA A 94 -5.84 -3.01 -6.61
N ASP A 95 -5.69 -3.12 -5.29
CA ASP A 95 -5.14 -2.10 -4.39
C ASP A 95 -4.64 -2.78 -3.11
N LEU A 96 -3.95 -2.03 -2.25
CA LEU A 96 -3.45 -2.57 -0.99
C LEU A 96 -4.58 -3.03 -0.05
N GLU A 97 -5.74 -2.36 -0.05
CA GLU A 97 -6.87 -2.81 0.76
C GLU A 97 -7.41 -4.17 0.31
N ASP A 98 -7.48 -4.43 -1.00
CA ASP A 98 -7.86 -5.72 -1.56
C ASP A 98 -6.90 -6.84 -1.12
N GLU A 99 -5.58 -6.58 -1.22
CA GLU A 99 -4.53 -7.49 -0.77
C GLU A 99 -4.69 -7.84 0.72
N LEU A 100 -4.94 -6.84 1.56
CA LEU A 100 -5.14 -7.00 3.00
C LEU A 100 -6.43 -7.77 3.32
N ILE A 101 -7.53 -7.47 2.65
CA ILE A 101 -8.82 -8.18 2.82
C ILE A 101 -8.65 -9.65 2.42
N ARG A 102 -8.00 -9.95 1.29
CA ARG A 102 -7.77 -11.33 0.85
C ARG A 102 -6.88 -12.11 1.81
N CYS A 103 -5.86 -11.48 2.39
CA CYS A 103 -4.96 -12.15 3.33
C CYS A 103 -5.58 -12.36 4.73
N LEU A 104 -6.36 -11.39 5.22
CA LEU A 104 -7.05 -11.50 6.52
C LEU A 104 -8.27 -12.42 6.46
N GLY A 105 -9.00 -12.40 5.33
CA GLY A 105 -10.33 -12.95 5.24
C GLY A 105 -11.39 -12.02 5.83
N VAL A 106 -12.62 -12.20 5.35
CA VAL A 106 -13.77 -11.34 5.66
C VAL A 106 -14.04 -11.25 7.16
N ASP A 107 -14.02 -12.39 7.86
CA ASP A 107 -14.38 -12.46 9.28
C ASP A 107 -13.44 -11.62 10.15
N GLU A 108 -12.13 -11.69 9.90
CA GLU A 108 -11.18 -10.90 10.69
C GLU A 108 -11.25 -9.41 10.34
N VAL A 109 -11.50 -9.06 9.08
CA VAL A 109 -11.75 -7.66 8.70
C VAL A 109 -13.00 -7.11 9.42
N LEU A 110 -14.07 -7.89 9.54
CA LEU A 110 -15.26 -7.51 10.30
C LEU A 110 -14.96 -7.37 11.79
N ASN A 111 -14.13 -8.24 12.36
CA ASN A 111 -13.68 -8.12 13.75
C ASN A 111 -12.89 -6.83 13.99
N VAL A 112 -12.03 -6.42 13.05
CA VAL A 112 -11.34 -5.12 13.11
C VAL A 112 -12.34 -3.97 13.11
N ILE A 113 -13.31 -3.98 12.20
CA ILE A 113 -14.38 -2.96 12.15
C ILE A 113 -15.20 -2.94 13.45
N ALA A 114 -15.45 -4.11 14.05
CA ALA A 114 -16.17 -4.24 15.31
C ALA A 114 -15.42 -3.61 16.49
N ARG A 115 -14.10 -3.86 16.58
CA ARG A 115 -13.23 -3.27 17.61
C ARG A 115 -13.19 -1.74 17.50
N GLU A 116 -13.31 -1.21 16.28
CA GLU A 116 -13.41 0.22 16.01
C GLU A 116 -14.82 0.80 16.24
N GLY A 117 -15.80 -0.01 16.62
CA GLY A 117 -17.19 0.41 16.87
C GLY A 117 -18.01 0.72 15.60
N GLU A 118 -17.52 0.35 14.41
CA GLU A 118 -18.08 0.79 13.13
C GLU A 118 -18.91 -0.29 12.41
N LEU A 119 -19.23 -1.42 13.05
CA LEU A 119 -20.08 -2.45 12.44
C LEU A 119 -21.44 -1.89 11.99
N GLY A 120 -22.04 -1.00 12.79
CA GLY A 120 -23.29 -0.35 12.43
C GLY A 120 -23.17 0.50 11.14
N SER A 121 -22.08 1.25 11.00
CA SER A 121 -21.77 2.00 9.78
C SER A 121 -21.60 1.08 8.57
N PHE A 122 -20.92 -0.04 8.76
CA PHE A 122 -20.74 -1.03 7.70
C PHE A 122 -22.09 -1.61 7.27
N GLU A 123 -22.93 -2.10 8.20
CA GLU A 123 -24.26 -2.63 7.89
C GLU A 123 -25.17 -1.63 7.15
N LEU A 124 -25.11 -0.34 7.53
CA LEU A 124 -25.82 0.71 6.80
C LEU A 124 -25.32 0.87 5.37
N LEU A 125 -24.01 0.81 5.15
CA LEU A 125 -23.41 0.87 3.82
C LEU A 125 -23.82 -0.34 2.96
N ARG A 126 -23.86 -1.55 3.53
CA ARG A 126 -24.29 -2.77 2.80
C ARG A 126 -25.73 -2.69 2.29
N ARG A 127 -26.60 -1.94 2.98
CA ARG A 127 -28.01 -1.77 2.56
C ARG A 127 -28.16 -0.90 1.32
N GLN A 128 -27.13 -0.16 0.91
CA GLN A 128 -27.18 0.70 -0.27
C GLN A 128 -27.44 -0.11 -1.56
N PRO A 129 -28.31 0.37 -2.47
CA PRO A 129 -28.66 -0.36 -3.70
C PRO A 129 -27.45 -0.74 -4.58
N SER A 130 -26.43 0.13 -4.63
CA SER A 130 -25.20 -0.09 -5.39
C SER A 130 -24.31 -1.22 -4.83
N LEU A 131 -24.55 -1.65 -3.58
CA LEU A 131 -23.69 -2.57 -2.83
C LEU A 131 -24.38 -3.87 -2.40
N ARG A 132 -25.70 -3.88 -2.18
CA ARG A 132 -26.42 -5.03 -1.60
C ARG A 132 -26.22 -6.37 -2.33
N GLY A 133 -25.99 -6.34 -3.65
CA GLY A 133 -25.73 -7.54 -4.47
C GLY A 133 -24.25 -7.79 -4.79
N ARG A 134 -23.33 -6.97 -4.28
CA ARG A 134 -21.89 -7.13 -4.51
C ARG A 134 -21.30 -8.16 -3.54
N PRO A 135 -20.20 -8.84 -3.89
CA PRO A 135 -19.43 -9.65 -2.95
C PRO A 135 -19.03 -8.83 -1.71
N ILE A 136 -18.90 -9.49 -0.56
CA ILE A 136 -18.64 -8.82 0.72
C ILE A 136 -17.28 -8.09 0.72
N GLU A 137 -16.29 -8.62 0.02
CA GLU A 137 -14.97 -8.02 -0.17
C GLU A 137 -15.08 -6.68 -0.89
N ALA A 138 -15.92 -6.60 -1.93
CA ALA A 138 -16.18 -5.34 -2.63
C ALA A 138 -16.94 -4.33 -1.76
N GLN A 139 -17.83 -4.80 -0.87
CA GLN A 139 -18.51 -3.95 0.12
C GLN A 139 -17.51 -3.40 1.15
N LEU A 140 -16.57 -4.23 1.62
CA LEU A 140 -15.50 -3.85 2.55
C LEU A 140 -14.52 -2.85 1.91
N ARG A 141 -14.08 -3.11 0.68
CA ARG A 141 -13.27 -2.15 -0.09
C ARG A 141 -13.98 -0.81 -0.24
N ARG A 142 -15.29 -0.83 -0.53
CA ARG A 142 -16.08 0.40 -0.58
C ARG A 142 -16.21 1.07 0.79
N PHE A 143 -16.28 0.32 1.88
CA PHE A 143 -16.30 0.89 3.23
C PHE A 143 -14.98 1.61 3.57
N PHE A 144 -13.84 1.05 3.20
CA PHE A 144 -12.53 1.68 3.42
C PHE A 144 -12.31 2.88 2.49
N GLY A 145 -12.67 2.77 1.20
CA GLY A 145 -12.49 3.85 0.23
C GLY A 145 -13.60 4.90 0.19
N GLY A 146 -14.76 4.64 0.79
CA GLY A 146 -15.97 5.44 0.59
C GLY A 146 -16.12 6.64 1.53
N ARG A 147 -15.41 6.66 2.66
CA ARG A 147 -15.37 7.80 3.58
C ARG A 147 -13.97 8.39 3.62
N SER A 148 -13.89 9.72 3.61
CA SER A 148 -12.61 10.41 3.75
C SER A 148 -11.89 9.95 5.03
N GLY A 149 -10.61 9.64 4.90
CA GLY A 149 -9.76 9.20 6.01
C GLY A 149 -9.88 7.73 6.42
N ASN A 150 -10.89 6.98 5.95
CA ASN A 150 -11.04 5.57 6.35
C ASN A 150 -9.84 4.72 5.88
N LYS A 151 -9.37 4.87 4.64
CA LYS A 151 -8.17 4.17 4.15
C LYS A 151 -6.97 4.40 5.08
N ILE A 152 -6.73 5.66 5.47
CA ILE A 152 -5.63 6.05 6.36
C ILE A 152 -5.78 5.43 7.75
N ARG A 153 -7.00 5.48 8.32
CA ARG A 153 -7.29 4.91 9.65
C ARG A 153 -7.14 3.39 9.67
N TYR A 154 -7.70 2.70 8.68
CA TYR A 154 -7.81 1.23 8.71
C TYR A 154 -6.57 0.51 8.19
N ALA A 155 -5.76 1.13 7.33
CA ALA A 155 -4.53 0.52 6.82
C ALA A 155 -3.62 -0.08 7.93
N PRO A 156 -3.20 0.67 8.97
CA PRO A 156 -2.37 0.10 10.03
C PRO A 156 -3.12 -0.90 10.92
N LEU A 157 -4.44 -0.78 11.06
CA LEU A 157 -5.26 -1.70 11.86
C LEU A 157 -5.36 -3.08 11.20
N LEU A 158 -5.60 -3.10 9.89
CA LEU A 158 -5.61 -4.32 9.09
C LEU A 158 -4.23 -4.99 9.10
N VAL A 159 -3.16 -4.22 8.95
CA VAL A 159 -1.79 -4.76 9.05
C VAL A 159 -1.50 -5.36 10.43
N SER A 160 -1.98 -4.72 11.50
CA SER A 160 -1.82 -5.22 12.86
C SER A 160 -2.58 -6.52 13.11
N ALA A 161 -3.72 -6.71 12.46
CA ALA A 161 -4.54 -7.92 12.56
C ALA A 161 -3.99 -9.12 11.77
N LEU A 162 -3.04 -8.93 10.84
CA LEU A 162 -2.49 -10.03 10.05
C LEU A 162 -1.89 -11.12 10.96
N PRO A 163 -2.02 -12.42 10.65
CA PRO A 163 -1.25 -13.43 11.33
C PRO A 163 0.26 -13.29 11.04
N SER A 164 1.12 -13.76 11.95
CA SER A 164 2.57 -13.72 11.73
C SER A 164 2.96 -14.48 10.45
N GLY A 165 3.79 -13.87 9.61
CA GLY A 165 4.22 -14.45 8.33
C GLY A 165 3.12 -14.54 7.26
N LYS A 166 1.96 -13.88 7.45
CA LYS A 166 0.83 -13.89 6.51
C LYS A 166 0.53 -12.52 5.88
N ALA A 167 1.52 -11.64 5.84
CA ALA A 167 1.37 -10.37 5.13
C ALA A 167 1.22 -10.60 3.61
N PRO A 168 0.47 -9.74 2.90
CA PRO A 168 0.31 -9.87 1.46
C PRO A 168 1.67 -9.86 0.75
N PRO A 169 1.89 -10.68 -0.30
CA PRO A 169 3.20 -10.80 -0.93
C PRO A 169 3.81 -9.47 -1.40
N PRO A 170 3.06 -8.52 -2.01
CA PRO A 170 3.65 -7.23 -2.39
C PRO A 170 4.19 -6.44 -1.18
N LEU A 171 3.42 -6.39 -0.09
CA LEU A 171 3.79 -5.66 1.12
C LEU A 171 4.96 -6.35 1.85
N ALA A 172 4.92 -7.69 1.97
CA ALA A 172 5.96 -8.47 2.62
C ALA A 172 7.30 -8.37 1.91
N ARG A 173 7.31 -8.49 0.57
CA ARG A 173 8.51 -8.36 -0.26
C ARG A 173 9.10 -6.96 -0.20
N LEU A 174 8.25 -5.94 -0.16
CA LEU A 174 8.71 -4.55 -0.04
C LEU A 174 9.47 -4.36 1.28
N VAL A 175 8.89 -4.74 2.41
CA VAL A 175 9.54 -4.57 3.72
C VAL A 175 10.82 -5.41 3.81
N ALA A 176 10.81 -6.64 3.31
CA ALA A 176 12.01 -7.49 3.26
C ALA A 176 13.16 -6.87 2.43
N SER A 177 12.86 -6.01 1.46
CA SER A 177 13.87 -5.35 0.63
C SER A 177 14.59 -4.20 1.33
N PHE A 178 14.20 -3.82 2.55
CA PHE A 178 14.85 -2.77 3.34
C PHE A 178 16.26 -3.16 3.81
N ASP A 179 16.51 -4.45 4.00
CA ASP A 179 17.79 -4.97 4.52
C ASP A 179 18.83 -5.27 3.42
N MET A 180 18.45 -5.15 2.15
CA MET A 180 19.33 -5.38 0.99
C MET A 180 20.17 -4.16 0.63
#